data_AF-A0A849ULQ1-F1
#
_entry.id   AF-A0A849ULQ1-F1
#
_cell.length_a   1.000
_cell.length_b   1.000
_cell.length_c   1.000
_cell.angle_alpha   90.00
_cell.angle_beta   90.00
_cell.angle_gamma   90.00
#
_symmetry.space_group_name_H-M   'P 1'
#
loop_
_entity.id
_entity.type
_entity.pdbx_description
1 polymer ?
#
loop_
_entity_poly.entity_id
_entity_poly.type
_entity_poly.pdbx_seq_one_letter_code
_entity_poly.pdbx_strand_id
1 'polypeptide(L)'
;MNIPDTILTSVRYLLAFLGTILTVLIGTSFTKSARNRWSILRWPDGKKPLLILITIICWGGFYTLSVISETATNDLMASLKQRAENSGTPLSPEDEMAYKAIVAKIYGDLNPQAIIRLRASIPSLTSDTVHVVDVSIRSVQAGQEILTIVNAYPGSSLVDEGVVLEFAKILADSGASKGVLVCNASFTRPAKALAESLGIGLSSIQDAQSRRWREDIKIPVMLIKPKVLLHFGMKMNLDAGDVIPRTLDEYLFSTNNGTTTFKIMEVFTNLWDRNMIPHNPQESLQIKLDYSNWKFKLISPEKWREFLADPLVYKVTEEAWVKYHTPLEYTAIQDQLSDNINVASVSLDIPANSLLEQDETWIRVPDKNLFISRNKGVLVTFKVSIETLGDFKDEGMLLRKIENTE
;
A
#
# COMPACT_ATOMS: atom_id res chain seq x y z
N MET A 1 -3.69 12.44 -45.09
CA MET A 1 -5.02 13.03 -44.83
C MET A 1 -5.19 13.02 -43.32
N ASN A 2 -5.05 14.17 -42.65
CA ASN A 2 -5.04 14.25 -41.19
C ASN A 2 -6.48 14.18 -40.67
N ILE A 3 -6.76 13.18 -39.84
CA ILE A 3 -8.04 13.07 -39.14
C ILE A 3 -7.97 14.04 -37.96
N PRO A 4 -8.91 15.00 -37.83
CA PRO A 4 -8.89 15.95 -36.73
C PRO A 4 -9.07 15.25 -35.38
N ASP A 5 -8.30 15.68 -34.37
CA ASP A 5 -8.23 15.08 -33.04
C ASP A 5 -9.60 14.90 -32.37
N THR A 6 -10.57 15.75 -32.69
CA THR A 6 -11.96 15.67 -32.21
C THR A 6 -12.68 14.39 -32.60
N ILE A 7 -12.34 13.78 -33.74
CA ILE A 7 -12.90 12.47 -34.16
C ILE A 7 -12.25 11.35 -33.35
N LEU A 8 -10.94 11.43 -33.06
CA LEU A 8 -10.24 10.46 -32.23
C LEU A 8 -10.74 10.45 -30.79
N THR A 9 -11.05 11.63 -30.24
CA THR A 9 -11.62 11.77 -28.90
C THR A 9 -13.03 11.18 -28.84
N SER A 10 -13.86 11.41 -29.86
CA SER A 10 -15.23 10.89 -29.93
C SER A 10 -15.27 9.36 -30.04
N VAL A 11 -14.34 8.76 -30.80
CA VAL A 11 -14.20 7.30 -30.91
C VAL A 11 -13.73 6.68 -29.59
N ARG A 12 -12.85 7.34 -28.84
CA ARG A 12 -12.42 6.87 -27.50
C ARG A 12 -13.56 6.87 -26.49
N TYR A 13 -14.41 7.90 -26.49
CA TYR A 13 -15.60 7.93 -25.63
C TYR A 13 -16.63 6.87 -26.02
N LEU A 14 -16.84 6.62 -27.32
CA LEU A 14 -17.74 5.58 -27.79
C LEU A 14 -17.27 4.17 -27.38
N LEU A 15 -15.97 3.91 -27.45
CA LEU A 15 -15.38 2.62 -27.05
C LEU A 15 -15.41 2.42 -25.53
N ALA A 16 -15.18 3.46 -24.74
CA ALA A 16 -15.32 3.41 -23.28
C ALA A 16 -16.79 3.18 -22.87
N PHE A 17 -17.74 3.85 -23.54
CA PHE A 17 -19.17 3.69 -23.30
C PHE A 17 -19.67 2.29 -23.66
N LEU A 18 -19.22 1.73 -24.80
CA LEU A 18 -19.54 0.36 -25.21
C LEU A 18 -18.91 -0.69 -24.29
N GLY A 19 -17.68 -0.46 -23.81
CA GLY A 19 -17.03 -1.32 -22.81
C GLY A 19 -17.83 -1.38 -21.51
N THR A 20 -18.35 -0.23 -21.06
CA THR A 20 -19.15 -0.14 -19.82
C THR A 20 -20.52 -0.80 -19.99
N ILE A 21 -21.16 -0.66 -21.16
CA ILE A 21 -22.42 -1.34 -21.49
C ILE A 21 -22.23 -2.86 -21.54
N LEU A 22 -21.10 -3.34 -22.07
CA LEU A 22 -20.80 -4.77 -22.13
C LEU A 22 -20.59 -5.37 -20.73
N THR A 23 -19.96 -4.63 -19.80
CA THR A 23 -19.82 -5.05 -18.40
C THR A 23 -21.16 -5.08 -17.67
N VAL A 24 -22.06 -4.14 -17.95
CA VAL A 24 -23.41 -4.07 -17.34
C VAL A 24 -24.34 -5.15 -17.91
N LEU A 25 -24.23 -5.50 -19.20
CA LEU A 25 -25.02 -6.56 -19.84
C LEU A 25 -24.57 -7.98 -19.45
N ILE A 26 -23.31 -8.17 -19.07
CA ILE A 26 -22.84 -9.46 -18.52
C ILE A 26 -23.28 -9.62 -17.05
N GLY A 27 -23.53 -8.51 -16.34
CA GLY A 27 -23.96 -8.50 -14.93
C GLY A 27 -25.47 -8.59 -14.68
N THR A 28 -26.33 -8.46 -15.71
CA THR A 28 -27.78 -8.51 -15.52
C THR A 28 -28.47 -9.34 -16.62
N SER A 29 -29.19 -10.38 -16.18
CA SER A 29 -30.15 -11.19 -16.95
C SER A 29 -29.61 -12.29 -17.87
N PHE A 30 -29.37 -13.49 -17.31
CA PHE A 30 -29.57 -14.75 -18.02
C PHE A 30 -30.97 -15.30 -17.71
N THR A 31 -31.99 -14.84 -18.44
CA THR A 31 -33.15 -15.69 -18.76
C THR A 31 -33.54 -15.53 -20.23
N LYS A 32 -33.57 -16.69 -20.89
CA LYS A 32 -34.17 -17.04 -22.18
C LYS A 32 -33.52 -16.57 -23.50
N SER A 33 -33.04 -17.62 -24.20
CA SER A 33 -33.00 -17.80 -25.66
C SER A 33 -31.77 -17.32 -26.44
N ALA A 34 -30.67 -18.07 -26.29
CA ALA A 34 -29.71 -18.29 -27.37
C ALA A 34 -29.45 -19.81 -27.51
N ARG A 35 -29.66 -20.37 -28.70
CA ARG A 35 -29.33 -21.77 -28.99
C ARG A 35 -27.82 -21.90 -29.16
N ASN A 36 -27.12 -22.26 -28.08
CA ASN A 36 -25.74 -22.73 -28.16
C ASN A 36 -25.73 -24.22 -28.52
N ARG A 37 -25.20 -24.56 -29.71
CA ARG A 37 -24.81 -25.95 -30.02
C ARG A 37 -23.48 -26.23 -29.33
N TRP A 38 -23.52 -27.00 -28.26
CA TRP A 38 -22.34 -27.61 -27.66
C TRP A 38 -22.20 -29.03 -28.21
N SER A 39 -21.07 -29.34 -28.81
CA SER A 39 -20.66 -30.72 -29.07
C SER A 39 -19.51 -31.05 -28.13
N ILE A 40 -19.81 -31.84 -27.10
CA ILE A 40 -18.81 -32.42 -26.20
C ILE A 40 -18.28 -33.69 -26.88
N LEU A 41 -17.06 -33.66 -27.38
CA LEU A 41 -16.32 -34.87 -27.76
C LEU A 41 -15.58 -35.37 -26.51
N ARG A 42 -16.02 -36.52 -25.97
CA ARG A 42 -15.26 -37.26 -24.96
C ARG A 42 -14.29 -38.20 -25.67
N TRP A 43 -13.02 -38.19 -25.24
CA TRP A 43 -12.09 -39.28 -25.52
C TRP A 43 -11.73 -39.99 -24.21
N PRO A 44 -11.49 -41.31 -24.24
CA PRO A 44 -10.97 -42.06 -23.11
C PRO A 44 -9.45 -41.85 -23.04
N ASP A 45 -8.94 -41.93 -21.82
CA ASP A 45 -7.52 -41.99 -21.46
C ASP A 45 -6.83 -40.62 -21.35
N GLY A 46 -6.94 -40.08 -20.13
CA GLY A 46 -6.28 -38.87 -19.68
C GLY A 46 -4.76 -39.00 -19.67
N LYS A 47 -4.10 -37.96 -20.19
CA LYS A 47 -2.76 -37.44 -19.83
C LYS A 47 -2.25 -36.50 -20.93
N LYS A 48 -2.92 -35.37 -21.20
CA LYS A 48 -2.33 -34.16 -21.84
C LYS A 48 -3.13 -32.91 -21.44
N PRO A 49 -2.49 -31.73 -21.35
CA PRO A 49 -3.18 -30.48 -21.04
C PRO A 49 -4.15 -30.10 -22.17
N LEU A 50 -5.30 -29.57 -21.76
CA LEU A 50 -6.39 -29.18 -22.62
C LEU A 50 -6.06 -27.83 -23.28
N LEU A 51 -5.86 -27.82 -24.60
CA LEU A 51 -5.86 -26.58 -25.37
C LEU A 51 -7.30 -26.32 -25.81
N ILE A 52 -8.03 -25.44 -25.11
CA ILE A 52 -9.37 -25.02 -25.56
C ILE A 52 -9.19 -23.91 -26.58
N LEU A 53 -9.40 -24.22 -27.85
CA LEU A 53 -9.45 -23.22 -28.92
C LEU A 53 -10.89 -22.69 -29.02
N ILE A 54 -11.14 -21.46 -28.54
CA ILE A 54 -12.43 -20.80 -28.71
C ILE A 54 -12.34 -19.92 -29.95
N THR A 55 -13.04 -20.32 -31.02
CA THR A 55 -13.16 -19.51 -32.24
C THR A 55 -14.49 -18.77 -32.19
N ILE A 56 -14.45 -17.45 -32.06
CA ILE A 56 -15.64 -16.59 -32.12
C ILE A 56 -15.72 -16.02 -33.54
N ILE A 57 -16.76 -16.40 -34.28
CA ILE A 57 -17.01 -15.87 -35.63
C ILE A 57 -17.99 -14.71 -35.49
N CYS A 58 -17.49 -13.50 -35.66
CA CYS A 58 -18.32 -12.31 -35.86
C CYS A 58 -18.29 -11.93 -37.35
N TRP A 59 -19.42 -11.44 -37.88
CA TRP A 59 -19.49 -10.90 -39.24
C TRP A 59 -18.51 -9.72 -39.36
N GLY A 60 -17.33 -9.95 -39.93
CA GLY A 60 -16.31 -8.91 -40.16
C GLY A 60 -14.85 -9.29 -39.89
N GLY A 61 -14.53 -10.48 -39.37
CA GLY A 61 -13.13 -10.92 -39.24
C GLY A 61 -12.90 -12.06 -38.24
N PHE A 62 -11.83 -12.82 -38.45
CA PHE A 62 -11.39 -13.92 -37.57
C PHE A 62 -10.46 -13.39 -36.48
N TYR A 63 -10.76 -13.71 -35.21
CA TYR A 63 -9.85 -13.49 -34.09
C TYR A 63 -9.67 -14.79 -33.33
N THR A 64 -8.42 -15.15 -33.06
CA THR A 64 -8.04 -16.30 -32.21
C THR A 64 -7.58 -15.78 -30.85
N LEU A 65 -8.24 -16.25 -29.79
CA LEU A 65 -7.82 -16.01 -28.41
C LEU A 65 -7.25 -17.31 -27.84
N SER A 66 -5.99 -17.26 -27.39
CA SER A 66 -5.33 -18.38 -26.72
C SER A 66 -5.38 -18.13 -25.21
N VAL A 67 -6.11 -18.96 -24.46
CA VAL A 67 -6.12 -18.89 -22.99
C VAL A 67 -5.27 -20.04 -22.45
N ILE A 68 -4.16 -19.71 -21.80
CA ILE A 68 -3.34 -20.66 -21.04
C ILE A 68 -3.92 -20.71 -19.63
N SER A 69 -4.21 -21.90 -19.13
CA SER A 69 -4.83 -22.11 -17.81
C SER A 69 -3.88 -21.75 -16.68
N GLU A 70 -4.23 -20.75 -15.87
CA GLU A 70 -3.47 -20.26 -14.70
C GLU A 70 -3.15 -21.37 -13.68
N THR A 71 -4.02 -22.38 -13.59
CA THR A 71 -3.81 -23.59 -12.76
C THR A 71 -2.64 -24.46 -13.22
N ALA A 72 -2.32 -24.52 -14.52
CA ALA A 72 -1.23 -25.34 -15.04
C ALA A 72 0.15 -24.75 -14.68
N THR A 73 0.25 -23.41 -14.65
CA THR A 73 1.41 -22.69 -14.13
C THR A 73 1.58 -22.92 -12.63
N ASN A 74 0.48 -22.90 -11.85
CA ASN A 74 0.55 -23.11 -10.41
C ASN A 74 0.94 -24.54 -10.03
N ASP A 75 0.44 -25.55 -10.75
CA ASP A 75 0.78 -26.97 -10.51
C ASP A 75 2.22 -27.32 -10.92
N LEU A 76 2.70 -26.76 -12.04
CA LEU A 76 4.10 -26.91 -12.46
C LEU A 76 5.04 -26.33 -11.40
N MET A 77 4.74 -25.13 -10.92
CA MET A 77 5.51 -24.42 -9.89
C MET A 77 5.47 -25.13 -8.53
N ALA A 78 4.34 -25.74 -8.16
CA ALA A 78 4.24 -26.59 -6.96
C ALA A 78 5.08 -27.87 -7.05
N SER A 79 5.23 -28.46 -8.25
CA SER A 79 6.09 -29.65 -8.44
C SER A 79 7.59 -29.31 -8.41
N LEU A 80 7.96 -28.12 -8.90
CA LEU A 80 9.32 -27.58 -8.81
C LEU A 80 9.70 -27.27 -7.36
N LYS A 81 8.73 -26.77 -6.57
CA LYS A 81 8.86 -26.50 -5.13
C LYS A 81 9.31 -27.71 -4.31
N GLN A 82 8.75 -28.90 -4.57
CA GLN A 82 9.05 -30.11 -3.81
C GLN A 82 10.40 -30.76 -4.20
N ARG A 83 10.90 -30.51 -5.42
CA ARG A 83 12.19 -31.05 -5.89
C ARG A 83 13.39 -30.25 -5.41
N ALA A 84 13.25 -28.93 -5.24
CA ALA A 84 14.29 -28.04 -4.74
C ALA A 84 14.50 -28.11 -3.21
N GLU A 85 13.57 -28.73 -2.46
CA GLU A 85 13.63 -28.85 -1.01
C GLU A 85 14.59 -29.95 -0.52
N ASN A 86 14.97 -30.91 -1.36
CA ASN A 86 15.58 -32.16 -0.91
C ASN A 86 17.07 -32.36 -1.22
N SER A 87 17.76 -31.45 -1.89
CA SER A 87 19.16 -31.71 -2.22
C SER A 87 19.94 -30.45 -2.55
N GLY A 88 21.23 -30.42 -2.19
CA GLY A 88 22.24 -29.56 -2.83
C GLY A 88 22.44 -29.90 -4.31
N THR A 89 21.36 -30.22 -5.01
CA THR A 89 21.29 -30.41 -6.45
C THR A 89 21.34 -29.04 -7.12
N PRO A 90 22.11 -28.91 -8.21
CA PRO A 90 22.04 -27.75 -9.09
C PRO A 90 20.60 -27.46 -9.49
N LEU A 91 20.23 -26.18 -9.56
CA LEU A 91 18.96 -25.75 -10.13
C LEU A 91 18.84 -26.28 -11.57
N SER A 92 17.61 -26.61 -11.98
CA SER A 92 17.40 -26.99 -13.37
C SER A 92 17.67 -25.77 -14.28
N PRO A 93 18.09 -25.97 -15.55
CA PRO A 93 18.26 -24.87 -16.49
C PRO A 93 16.98 -24.04 -16.68
N GLU A 94 15.81 -24.67 -16.54
CA GLU A 94 14.51 -24.00 -16.62
C GLU A 94 14.29 -23.05 -15.42
N ASP A 95 14.60 -23.51 -14.21
CA ASP A 95 14.49 -22.68 -12.99
C ASP A 95 15.49 -21.52 -13.01
N GLU A 96 16.71 -21.75 -13.49
CA GLU A 96 17.72 -20.70 -13.65
C GLU A 96 17.24 -19.62 -14.65
N MET A 97 16.68 -20.04 -15.78
CA MET A 97 16.12 -19.10 -16.77
C MET A 97 14.89 -18.37 -16.22
N ALA A 98 14.03 -19.03 -15.46
CA ALA A 98 12.87 -18.42 -14.82
C ALA A 98 13.31 -17.33 -13.83
N TYR A 99 14.34 -17.60 -13.02
CA TYR A 99 14.90 -16.59 -12.11
C TYR A 99 15.42 -15.36 -12.86
N LYS A 100 16.17 -15.56 -13.96
CA LYS A 100 16.66 -14.47 -14.81
C LYS A 100 15.53 -13.66 -15.42
N ALA A 101 14.44 -14.32 -15.84
CA ALA A 101 13.26 -13.65 -16.34
C ALA A 101 12.57 -12.79 -15.27
N ILE A 102 12.48 -13.26 -14.02
CA ILE A 102 11.98 -12.47 -12.89
C ILE A 102 12.87 -11.24 -12.68
N VAL A 103 14.20 -11.41 -12.65
CA VAL A 103 15.15 -10.28 -12.52
C VAL A 103 14.88 -9.23 -13.60
N ALA A 104 14.78 -9.64 -14.86
CA ALA A 104 14.52 -8.75 -15.98
C ALA A 104 13.16 -8.03 -15.85
N LYS A 105 12.11 -8.74 -15.43
CA LYS A 105 10.79 -8.15 -15.18
C LYS A 105 10.86 -7.07 -14.11
N ILE A 106 11.53 -7.33 -12.98
CA ILE A 106 11.68 -6.37 -11.88
C ILE A 106 12.34 -5.09 -12.36
N TYR A 107 13.44 -5.20 -13.10
CA TYR A 107 14.09 -4.02 -13.67
C TYR A 107 13.22 -3.28 -14.69
N GLY A 108 12.35 -3.99 -15.41
CA GLY A 108 11.38 -3.39 -16.33
C GLY A 108 10.31 -2.61 -15.60
N ASP A 109 9.80 -3.16 -14.51
CA ASP A 109 8.81 -2.51 -13.65
C ASP A 109 9.42 -1.27 -12.96
N LEU A 110 10.69 -1.34 -12.54
CA LEU A 110 11.41 -0.21 -11.92
C LEU A 110 11.80 0.89 -12.91
N ASN A 111 12.04 0.56 -14.18
CA ASN A 111 12.35 1.53 -15.23
C ASN A 111 11.59 1.21 -16.53
N PRO A 112 10.31 1.63 -16.64
CA PRO A 112 9.45 1.28 -17.77
C PRO A 112 9.92 1.81 -19.14
N GLN A 113 10.86 2.76 -19.16
CA GLN A 113 11.42 3.33 -20.39
C GLN A 113 12.70 2.62 -20.86
N ALA A 114 13.25 1.71 -20.04
CA ALA A 114 14.46 0.99 -20.41
C ALA A 114 14.18 -0.13 -21.42
N ILE A 115 15.13 -0.36 -22.31
CA ILE A 115 15.14 -1.52 -23.20
C ILE A 115 15.85 -2.65 -22.48
N ILE A 116 15.11 -3.69 -22.13
CA ILE A 116 15.62 -4.85 -21.39
C ILE A 116 15.70 -6.05 -22.31
N ARG A 117 16.86 -6.74 -22.31
CA ARG A 117 17.08 -7.98 -23.06
C ARG A 117 17.65 -9.06 -22.16
N LEU A 118 17.01 -10.22 -22.18
CA LEU A 118 17.50 -11.45 -21.55
C LEU A 118 18.56 -12.13 -22.42
N ARG A 119 19.57 -12.74 -21.78
CA ARG A 119 20.70 -13.43 -22.44
C ARG A 119 21.32 -12.61 -23.57
N ALA A 120 21.68 -11.38 -23.26
CA ALA A 120 22.24 -10.49 -24.26
C ALA A 120 23.71 -10.84 -24.57
N SER A 121 24.03 -10.88 -25.86
CA SER A 121 25.40 -10.98 -26.35
C SER A 121 26.00 -9.58 -26.48
N ILE A 122 27.11 -9.33 -25.79
CA ILE A 122 27.82 -8.05 -25.79
C ILE A 122 29.24 -8.29 -26.30
N PRO A 123 29.67 -7.60 -27.38
CA PRO A 123 31.02 -7.76 -27.90
C PRO A 123 32.06 -7.28 -26.89
N SER A 124 33.18 -7.99 -26.82
CA SER A 124 34.37 -7.55 -26.09
C SER A 124 34.99 -6.32 -26.74
N LEU A 125 35.56 -5.42 -25.93
CA LEU A 125 36.32 -4.26 -26.39
C LEU A 125 37.78 -4.61 -26.68
N THR A 126 38.30 -5.65 -26.04
CA THR A 126 39.73 -6.02 -26.10
C THR A 126 40.03 -7.28 -26.90
N SER A 127 39.01 -8.02 -27.33
CA SER A 127 39.15 -9.27 -28.07
C SER A 127 38.01 -9.50 -29.07
N ASP A 128 38.16 -10.49 -29.95
CA ASP A 128 37.09 -10.92 -30.87
C ASP A 128 36.05 -11.84 -30.20
N THR A 129 36.00 -11.87 -28.86
CA THR A 129 35.06 -12.71 -28.11
C THR A 129 33.78 -11.95 -27.77
N VAL A 130 32.74 -12.69 -27.37
CA VAL A 130 31.43 -12.14 -27.00
C VAL A 130 31.09 -12.57 -25.59
N HIS A 131 30.74 -11.61 -24.75
CA HIS A 131 30.22 -11.85 -23.41
C HIS A 131 28.72 -12.14 -23.50
N VAL A 132 28.27 -13.21 -22.85
CA VAL A 132 26.83 -13.47 -22.67
C VAL A 132 26.47 -13.06 -21.26
N VAL A 133 25.56 -12.10 -21.13
CA VAL A 133 25.09 -11.59 -19.84
C VAL A 133 23.63 -11.95 -19.62
N ASP A 134 23.22 -12.12 -18.37
CA ASP A 134 21.87 -12.61 -18.08
C ASP A 134 20.81 -11.58 -18.45
N VAL A 135 21.04 -10.31 -18.09
CA VAL A 135 20.17 -9.19 -18.46
C VAL A 135 21.02 -8.00 -18.87
N SER A 136 20.68 -7.39 -20.01
CA SER A 136 21.17 -6.06 -20.39
C SER A 136 20.03 -5.06 -20.33
N ILE A 137 20.33 -3.88 -19.77
CA ILE A 137 19.38 -2.78 -19.59
C ILE A 137 20.00 -1.56 -20.26
N ARG A 138 19.36 -1.06 -21.31
CA ARG A 138 19.73 0.21 -21.95
C ARG A 138 18.71 1.26 -21.56
N SER A 139 19.17 2.35 -20.98
CA SER A 139 18.32 3.48 -20.60
C SER A 139 18.97 4.80 -21.02
N VAL A 140 18.17 5.85 -21.16
CA VAL A 140 18.67 7.20 -21.40
C VAL A 140 18.47 8.01 -20.13
N GLN A 141 19.56 8.56 -19.59
CA GLN A 141 19.54 9.41 -18.40
C GLN A 141 20.28 10.70 -18.71
N ALA A 142 19.63 11.84 -18.50
CA ALA A 142 20.19 13.16 -18.84
C ALA A 142 20.75 13.25 -20.29
N GLY A 143 20.11 12.58 -21.24
CA GLY A 143 20.52 12.57 -22.65
C GLY A 143 21.70 11.64 -22.98
N GLN A 144 22.23 10.89 -22.00
CA GLN A 144 23.28 9.89 -22.22
C GLN A 144 22.71 8.48 -22.21
N GLU A 145 23.18 7.63 -23.13
CA GLU A 145 22.87 6.21 -23.11
C GLU A 145 23.68 5.52 -22.01
N ILE A 146 22.98 4.84 -21.11
CA ILE A 146 23.55 4.07 -20.02
C ILE A 146 23.29 2.60 -20.29
N LEU A 147 24.38 1.84 -20.45
CA LEU A 147 24.33 0.37 -20.51
C LEU A 147 24.58 -0.18 -19.11
N THR A 148 23.57 -0.83 -18.54
CA THR A 148 23.70 -1.61 -17.31
C THR A 148 23.66 -3.10 -17.63
N ILE A 149 24.63 -3.85 -17.11
CA ILE A 149 24.67 -5.30 -17.19
C ILE A 149 24.30 -5.88 -15.84
N VAL A 150 23.45 -6.91 -15.85
CA VAL A 150 23.05 -7.63 -14.65
C VAL A 150 23.29 -9.13 -14.84
N ASN A 151 24.03 -9.73 -13.90
CA ASN A 151 24.17 -11.19 -13.81
C ASN A 151 23.47 -11.71 -12.54
N ALA A 152 22.77 -12.84 -12.68
CA ALA A 152 21.88 -13.38 -11.68
C ALA A 152 22.35 -14.75 -11.20
N TYR A 153 22.52 -14.88 -9.89
CA TYR A 153 22.98 -16.08 -9.19
C TYR A 153 21.84 -16.65 -8.33
N PRO A 154 21.01 -17.56 -8.88
CA PRO A 154 19.83 -18.09 -8.19
C PRO A 154 20.16 -19.10 -7.07
N GLY A 155 21.42 -19.50 -6.94
CA GLY A 155 21.88 -20.48 -5.97
C GLY A 155 21.59 -20.09 -4.52
N SER A 156 21.56 -21.10 -3.64
CA SER A 156 21.37 -20.93 -2.20
C SER A 156 22.67 -20.64 -1.43
N SER A 157 23.83 -20.72 -2.09
CA SER A 157 25.12 -20.40 -1.50
C SER A 157 25.42 -18.91 -1.61
N LEU A 158 26.10 -18.36 -0.60
CA LEU A 158 26.60 -16.99 -0.64
C LEU A 158 27.57 -16.82 -1.81
N VAL A 159 27.47 -15.70 -2.50
CA VAL A 159 28.40 -15.32 -3.56
C VAL A 159 29.69 -14.75 -2.94
N ASP A 160 30.84 -15.26 -3.38
CA ASP A 160 32.16 -14.86 -2.91
C ASP A 160 32.83 -13.82 -3.82
N GLU A 161 34.04 -13.41 -3.43
CA GLU A 161 34.86 -12.42 -4.14
C GLU A 161 35.35 -12.89 -5.51
N GLY A 162 35.48 -14.20 -5.72
CA GLY A 162 35.90 -14.76 -7.01
C GLY A 162 34.89 -14.47 -8.11
N VAL A 163 33.61 -14.64 -7.79
CA VAL A 163 32.49 -14.29 -8.68
C VAL A 163 32.46 -12.80 -8.99
N VAL A 164 32.69 -11.95 -7.99
CA VAL A 164 32.73 -10.48 -8.17
C VAL A 164 33.88 -10.09 -9.10
N LEU A 165 35.07 -10.68 -8.93
CA LEU A 165 36.23 -10.41 -9.80
C LEU A 165 36.00 -10.86 -11.24
N GLU A 166 35.36 -12.02 -11.44
CA GLU A 166 35.01 -12.49 -12.78
C GLU A 166 34.03 -11.52 -13.45
N PHE A 167 32.99 -11.10 -12.74
CA PHE A 167 32.04 -10.12 -13.24
C PHE A 167 32.69 -8.76 -13.55
N ALA A 168 33.63 -8.30 -12.71
CA ALA A 168 34.37 -7.07 -12.93
C ALA A 168 35.17 -7.09 -14.24
N LYS A 169 35.75 -8.23 -14.61
CA LYS A 169 36.46 -8.39 -15.90
C LYS A 169 35.49 -8.24 -17.08
N ILE A 170 34.31 -8.85 -16.99
CA ILE A 170 33.26 -8.71 -18.01
C ILE A 170 32.80 -7.25 -18.11
N LEU A 171 32.62 -6.57 -16.98
CA LEU A 171 32.20 -5.17 -16.95
C LEU A 171 33.23 -4.25 -17.63
N ALA A 172 34.51 -4.41 -17.29
CA ALA A 172 35.60 -3.64 -17.88
C ALA A 172 35.73 -3.87 -19.40
N ASP A 173 35.53 -5.10 -19.85
CA ASP A 173 35.71 -5.47 -21.25
C ASP A 173 34.45 -5.26 -22.11
N SER A 174 33.28 -5.07 -21.52
CA SER A 174 32.02 -4.83 -22.26
C SER A 174 31.69 -3.36 -22.49
N GLY A 175 32.40 -2.44 -21.83
CA GLY A 175 32.13 -1.00 -21.91
C GLY A 175 30.81 -0.57 -21.24
N ALA A 176 30.22 -1.43 -20.41
CA ALA A 176 29.00 -1.07 -19.70
C ALA A 176 29.28 -0.02 -18.62
N SER A 177 28.35 0.93 -18.48
CA SER A 177 28.45 2.04 -17.54
C SER A 177 28.21 1.61 -16.09
N LYS A 178 27.46 0.53 -15.88
CA LYS A 178 27.13 -0.01 -14.56
C LYS A 178 27.02 -1.53 -14.61
N GLY A 179 27.51 -2.20 -13.57
CA GLY A 179 27.31 -3.63 -13.34
C GLY A 179 26.51 -3.87 -12.07
N VAL A 180 25.60 -4.84 -12.11
CA VAL A 180 24.88 -5.31 -10.92
C VAL A 180 24.92 -6.84 -10.82
N LEU A 181 25.24 -7.35 -9.64
CA LEU A 181 25.06 -8.76 -9.32
C LEU A 181 23.80 -8.95 -8.49
N VAL A 182 22.95 -9.88 -8.93
CA VAL A 182 21.72 -10.25 -8.23
C VAL A 182 21.87 -11.65 -7.67
N CYS A 183 21.61 -11.83 -6.37
CA CYS A 183 21.68 -13.15 -5.73
C CYS A 183 20.46 -13.41 -4.84
N ASN A 184 20.03 -14.67 -4.76
CA ASN A 184 18.96 -15.10 -3.87
C ASN A 184 19.44 -15.28 -2.40
N ALA A 185 20.67 -15.76 -2.19
CA ALA A 185 21.19 -16.10 -0.86
C ALA A 185 21.89 -14.96 -0.10
N SER A 186 22.38 -13.93 -0.80
CA SER A 186 23.30 -12.85 -0.33
C SER A 186 24.78 -13.08 -0.70
N PHE A 187 25.64 -12.17 -0.24
CA PHE A 187 27.05 -12.05 -0.58
C PHE A 187 27.90 -12.16 0.68
N THR A 188 29.09 -12.75 0.58
CA THR A 188 30.06 -12.75 1.69
C THR A 188 30.53 -11.33 1.99
N ARG A 189 30.98 -11.08 3.23
CA ARG A 189 31.49 -9.75 3.62
C ARG A 189 32.67 -9.28 2.74
N PRO A 190 33.66 -10.14 2.38
CA PRO A 190 34.69 -9.76 1.42
C PRO A 190 34.16 -9.41 0.03
N ALA A 191 33.18 -10.18 -0.48
CA ALA A 191 32.53 -9.88 -1.76
C ALA A 191 31.84 -8.52 -1.77
N LYS A 192 31.16 -8.15 -0.67
CA LYS A 192 30.53 -6.82 -0.51
C LYS A 192 31.56 -5.69 -0.57
N ALA A 193 32.64 -5.80 0.21
CA ALA A 193 33.70 -4.78 0.24
C ALA A 193 34.39 -4.64 -1.13
N LEU A 194 34.65 -5.76 -1.80
CA LEU A 194 35.25 -5.76 -3.13
C LEU A 194 34.31 -5.11 -4.16
N ALA A 195 33.04 -5.49 -4.20
CA ALA A 195 32.07 -4.94 -5.13
C ALA A 195 31.92 -3.43 -4.97
N GLU A 196 31.86 -2.94 -3.73
CA GLU A 196 31.84 -1.51 -3.42
C GLU A 196 33.07 -0.78 -3.99
N SER A 197 34.27 -1.32 -3.78
CA SER A 197 35.51 -0.73 -4.32
C SER A 197 35.58 -0.70 -5.85
N LEU A 198 34.87 -1.63 -6.52
CA LEU A 198 34.80 -1.75 -7.97
C LEU A 198 33.58 -1.02 -8.56
N GLY A 199 32.74 -0.39 -7.74
CA GLY A 199 31.50 0.27 -8.18
C GLY A 199 30.44 -0.71 -8.73
N ILE A 200 30.49 -1.97 -8.33
CA ILE A 200 29.52 -3.00 -8.71
C ILE A 200 28.36 -2.98 -7.71
N GLY A 201 27.14 -2.83 -8.22
CA GLY A 201 25.94 -2.94 -7.40
C GLY A 201 25.71 -4.38 -6.97
N LEU A 202 25.35 -4.59 -5.71
CA LEU A 202 24.93 -5.89 -5.20
C LEU A 202 23.46 -5.83 -4.83
N SER A 203 22.68 -6.80 -5.26
CA SER A 203 21.25 -6.82 -5.00
C SER A 203 20.72 -8.21 -4.70
N SER A 204 19.63 -8.28 -3.95
CA SER A 204 18.81 -9.49 -3.83
C SER A 204 17.39 -9.20 -4.27
N ILE A 205 16.72 -10.23 -4.77
CA ILE A 205 15.31 -10.15 -5.15
C ILE A 205 14.48 -10.68 -4.00
N GLN A 206 13.48 -9.90 -3.61
CA GLN A 206 12.40 -10.34 -2.75
C GLN A 206 11.15 -10.43 -3.62
N ASP A 207 10.73 -11.64 -3.96
CA ASP A 207 9.56 -11.84 -4.80
C ASP A 207 8.55 -12.78 -4.12
N ALA A 208 7.27 -12.46 -4.30
CA ALA A 208 6.11 -13.19 -3.83
C ALA A 208 5.88 -14.51 -4.56
N GLN A 209 6.77 -14.89 -5.47
CA GLN A 209 6.81 -16.22 -6.04
C GLN A 209 7.97 -17.06 -5.49
N SER A 210 8.80 -16.50 -4.61
CA SER A 210 9.98 -17.18 -4.03
C SER A 210 9.62 -18.15 -2.88
N ARG A 211 10.61 -18.92 -2.41
CA ARG A 211 10.45 -20.07 -1.50
C ARG A 211 9.94 -19.74 -0.08
N ARG A 212 10.06 -18.49 0.42
CA ARG A 212 9.81 -18.14 1.84
C ARG A 212 9.12 -16.80 2.12
N TRP A 213 8.77 -16.04 1.09
CA TRP A 213 8.34 -14.66 1.26
C TRP A 213 7.08 -14.46 2.12
N ARG A 214 6.11 -15.40 2.14
CA ARG A 214 4.86 -15.24 2.92
C ARG A 214 5.10 -15.22 4.43
N GLU A 215 6.15 -15.88 4.88
CA GLU A 215 6.51 -15.96 6.30
C GLU A 215 7.35 -14.76 6.71
N ASP A 216 8.23 -14.30 5.82
CA ASP A 216 9.23 -13.28 6.11
C ASP A 216 8.73 -11.84 5.82
N ILE A 217 7.77 -11.66 4.92
CA ILE A 217 7.32 -10.33 4.46
C ILE A 217 6.00 -9.96 5.10
N LYS A 218 6.06 -8.98 6.00
CA LYS A 218 4.91 -8.34 6.62
C LYS A 218 4.93 -6.86 6.28
N ILE A 219 3.90 -6.40 5.59
CA ILE A 219 3.74 -4.99 5.23
C ILE A 219 2.93 -4.31 6.33
N PRO A 220 3.51 -3.30 7.02
CA PRO A 220 2.76 -2.50 7.95
C PRO A 220 1.73 -1.64 7.20
N VAL A 221 0.50 -1.75 7.66
CA VAL A 221 -0.62 -0.89 7.29
C VAL A 221 -0.91 -0.01 8.50
N MET A 222 -0.71 1.29 8.33
CA MET A 222 -0.92 2.29 9.37
C MET A 222 -2.25 3.00 9.15
N LEU A 223 -3.09 3.00 10.18
CA LEU A 223 -4.32 3.77 10.26
C LEU A 223 -4.08 5.00 11.11
N ILE A 224 -4.32 6.17 10.53
CA ILE A 224 -4.20 7.47 11.19
C ILE A 224 -5.61 7.98 11.43
N LYS A 225 -6.01 8.03 12.70
CA LYS A 225 -7.28 8.59 13.12
C LYS A 225 -7.04 9.94 13.79
N PRO A 226 -7.68 11.01 13.32
CA PRO A 226 -7.69 12.27 14.06
C PRO A 226 -8.45 12.07 15.38
N LYS A 227 -7.97 12.72 16.43
CA LYS A 227 -8.56 12.74 17.77
C LYS A 227 -8.71 14.17 18.20
N VAL A 228 -9.90 14.55 18.62
CA VAL A 228 -10.15 15.90 19.11
C VAL A 228 -10.15 15.88 20.63
N LEU A 229 -9.30 16.69 21.22
CA LEU A 229 -9.27 16.96 22.65
C LEU A 229 -10.04 18.25 22.88
N LEU A 230 -11.16 18.16 23.60
CA LEU A 230 -12.00 19.31 23.93
C LEU A 230 -11.85 19.64 25.42
N HIS A 231 -11.67 20.92 25.72
CA HIS A 231 -11.61 21.44 27.07
C HIS A 231 -12.65 22.54 27.25
N PHE A 232 -13.53 22.33 28.23
CA PHE A 232 -14.57 23.27 28.62
C PHE A 232 -14.48 23.54 30.12
N GLY A 233 -14.34 24.82 30.48
CA GLY A 233 -14.29 25.29 31.86
C GLY A 233 -15.49 26.19 32.16
N MET A 234 -16.14 25.97 33.29
CA MET A 234 -17.16 26.88 33.80
C MET A 234 -17.08 27.08 35.31
N LYS A 235 -17.57 28.25 35.75
CA LYS A 235 -17.66 28.71 37.12
C LYS A 235 -19.13 28.98 37.43
N MET A 236 -19.64 28.42 38.51
CA MET A 236 -21.01 28.62 38.96
C MET A 236 -21.07 28.61 40.49
N ASN A 237 -22.09 29.27 41.04
CA ASN A 237 -22.38 29.20 42.47
C ASN A 237 -23.27 27.99 42.74
N LEU A 238 -22.85 27.14 43.68
CA LEU A 238 -23.57 25.93 44.08
C LEU A 238 -24.01 26.04 45.55
N ASP A 239 -25.25 25.65 45.80
CA ASP A 239 -25.80 25.55 47.16
C ASP A 239 -25.50 24.17 47.76
N ALA A 240 -25.60 24.05 49.09
CA ALA A 240 -25.45 22.76 49.76
C ALA A 240 -26.50 21.76 49.25
N GLY A 241 -26.03 20.60 48.78
CA GLY A 241 -26.87 19.56 48.19
C GLY A 241 -27.01 19.64 46.66
N ASP A 242 -26.45 20.66 46.01
CA ASP A 242 -26.38 20.71 44.54
C ASP A 242 -25.48 19.58 44.00
N VAL A 243 -25.96 18.88 42.97
CA VAL A 243 -25.26 17.80 42.28
C VAL A 243 -25.12 18.14 40.81
N ILE A 244 -23.90 18.06 40.30
CA ILE A 244 -23.58 18.27 38.88
C ILE A 244 -23.25 16.93 38.20
N PRO A 245 -23.49 16.79 36.89
CA PRO A 245 -23.01 15.66 36.11
C PRO A 245 -21.49 15.55 36.12
N ARG A 246 -20.98 14.35 35.81
CA ARG A 246 -19.54 14.04 35.90
C ARG A 246 -18.81 14.12 34.57
N THR A 247 -19.53 13.97 33.46
CA THR A 247 -18.98 13.99 32.11
C THR A 247 -19.58 15.12 31.29
N LEU A 248 -18.84 15.59 30.29
CA LEU A 248 -19.25 16.71 29.45
C LEU A 248 -20.50 16.34 28.63
N ASP A 249 -20.62 15.07 28.24
CA ASP A 249 -21.77 14.53 27.52
C ASP A 249 -23.09 14.57 28.31
N GLU A 250 -23.03 14.68 29.63
CA GLU A 250 -24.21 14.81 30.48
C GLU A 250 -24.61 16.28 30.71
N TYR A 251 -23.78 17.24 30.29
CA TYR A 251 -24.02 18.66 30.54
C TYR A 251 -25.14 19.18 29.64
N LEU A 252 -26.25 19.57 30.26
CA LEU A 252 -27.41 20.15 29.59
C LEU A 252 -27.45 21.65 29.80
N PHE A 253 -27.55 22.37 28.69
CA PHE A 253 -27.69 23.82 28.65
C PHE A 253 -29.04 24.23 28.09
N SER A 254 -29.51 25.41 28.45
CA SER A 254 -30.73 26.00 27.91
C SER A 254 -30.63 27.51 27.85
N THR A 255 -31.25 28.13 26.85
CA THR A 255 -31.40 29.59 26.73
C THR A 255 -32.77 30.09 27.19
N ASN A 256 -33.68 29.19 27.58
CA ASN A 256 -35.08 29.49 27.87
C ASN A 256 -35.60 28.69 29.09
N ASN A 257 -34.75 28.51 30.11
CA ASN A 257 -35.09 27.82 31.37
C ASN A 257 -35.63 26.39 31.17
N GLY A 258 -35.15 25.68 30.15
CA GLY A 258 -35.43 24.27 29.92
C GLY A 258 -36.53 23.95 28.92
N THR A 259 -37.15 24.95 28.26
CA THR A 259 -38.08 24.67 27.15
C THR A 259 -37.37 23.96 26.00
N THR A 260 -36.13 24.35 25.71
CA THR A 260 -35.22 23.64 24.81
C THR A 260 -33.90 23.42 25.51
N THR A 261 -33.33 22.23 25.33
CA THR A 261 -32.03 21.85 25.88
C THR A 261 -31.08 21.45 24.78
N PHE A 262 -29.80 21.68 24.99
CA PHE A 262 -28.73 21.25 24.07
C PHE A 262 -27.46 20.92 24.86
N LYS A 263 -26.55 20.20 24.23
CA LYS A 263 -25.23 19.87 24.79
C LYS A 263 -24.14 20.74 24.16
N ILE A 264 -23.06 20.99 24.90
CA ILE A 264 -21.90 21.69 24.34
C ILE A 264 -21.27 20.91 23.18
N MET A 265 -21.29 19.58 23.25
CA MET A 265 -20.82 18.71 22.16
C MET A 265 -21.64 18.90 20.89
N GLU A 266 -22.96 19.07 20.98
CA GLU A 266 -23.81 19.34 19.81
C GLU A 266 -23.47 20.68 19.16
N VAL A 267 -23.16 21.71 19.97
CA VAL A 267 -22.71 23.01 19.46
C VAL A 267 -21.37 22.87 18.75
N PHE A 268 -20.41 22.15 19.35
CA PHE A 268 -19.12 21.88 18.72
C PHE A 268 -19.27 21.10 17.40
N THR A 269 -20.05 20.02 17.40
CA THR A 269 -20.41 19.21 16.22
C THR A 269 -20.98 20.08 15.11
N ASN A 270 -21.94 20.94 15.44
CA ASN A 270 -22.57 21.81 14.45
C ASN A 270 -21.56 22.79 13.81
N LEU A 271 -20.67 23.38 14.61
CA LEU A 271 -19.62 24.27 14.11
C LEU A 271 -18.62 23.52 13.24
N TRP A 272 -18.25 22.30 13.65
CA TRP A 272 -17.34 21.44 12.92
C TRP A 272 -17.92 21.02 11.56
N ASP A 273 -19.14 20.47 11.53
CA ASP A 273 -19.80 19.96 10.32
C ASP A 273 -20.05 21.08 9.29
N ARG A 274 -20.27 22.31 9.77
CA ARG A 274 -20.44 23.50 8.92
C ARG A 274 -19.11 24.12 8.48
N ASN A 275 -17.97 23.51 8.80
CA ASN A 275 -16.63 24.05 8.54
C ASN A 275 -16.43 25.46 9.10
N MET A 276 -17.09 25.80 10.21
CA MET A 276 -16.95 27.10 10.88
C MET A 276 -15.72 27.17 11.80
N ILE A 277 -15.14 26.00 12.12
CA ILE A 277 -13.91 25.87 12.90
C ILE A 277 -12.91 24.98 12.14
N PRO A 278 -11.60 25.26 12.21
CA PRO A 278 -10.59 24.45 11.50
C PRO A 278 -10.54 22.98 11.94
N HIS A 279 -10.39 22.06 10.97
CA HIS A 279 -10.31 20.60 11.23
C HIS A 279 -8.89 20.05 11.43
N ASN A 280 -7.86 20.79 11.03
CA ASN A 280 -6.45 20.38 11.17
C ASN A 280 -5.62 21.23 12.17
N PRO A 281 -6.13 21.64 13.35
CA PRO A 281 -5.36 22.43 14.29
C PRO A 281 -4.40 21.56 15.09
N GLN A 282 -3.12 21.63 14.73
CA GLN A 282 -2.03 21.02 15.50
C GLN A 282 -1.78 21.73 16.86
N GLU A 283 -2.30 22.95 17.00
CA GLU A 283 -2.25 23.77 18.22
C GLU A 283 -3.63 23.90 18.86
N SER A 284 -3.67 24.29 20.13
CA SER A 284 -4.94 24.53 20.85
C SER A 284 -5.60 25.80 20.32
N LEU A 285 -6.83 25.69 19.82
CA LEU A 285 -7.65 26.80 19.36
C LEU A 285 -8.78 27.11 20.32
N GLN A 286 -9.17 28.38 20.40
CA GLN A 286 -10.27 28.85 21.24
C GLN A 286 -11.48 29.23 20.37
N ILE A 287 -12.65 28.71 20.73
CA ILE A 287 -13.95 29.06 20.15
C ILE A 287 -14.64 30.00 21.13
N LYS A 288 -14.91 31.24 20.69
CA LYS A 288 -15.66 32.22 21.46
C LYS A 288 -17.15 31.98 21.22
N LEU A 289 -17.83 31.47 22.25
CA LEU A 289 -19.27 31.33 22.27
C LEU A 289 -19.88 32.41 23.17
N ASP A 290 -21.08 32.88 22.83
CA ASP A 290 -21.84 33.78 23.69
C ASP A 290 -22.70 32.97 24.68
N TYR A 291 -22.22 32.88 25.92
CA TYR A 291 -22.88 32.16 27.01
C TYR A 291 -23.84 33.03 27.83
N SER A 292 -24.05 34.31 27.48
CA SER A 292 -24.76 35.29 28.32
C SER A 292 -26.17 34.86 28.74
N ASN A 293 -26.85 34.11 27.88
CA ASN A 293 -28.21 33.62 28.12
C ASN A 293 -28.27 32.13 28.46
N TRP A 294 -27.12 31.47 28.59
CA TRP A 294 -27.08 30.02 28.82
C TRP A 294 -27.24 29.73 30.31
N LYS A 295 -28.04 28.71 30.61
CA LYS A 295 -28.19 28.16 31.95
C LYS A 295 -27.85 26.68 31.95
N PHE A 296 -27.24 26.23 33.03
CA PHE A 296 -26.82 24.85 33.24
C PHE A 296 -27.82 24.08 34.09
N LYS A 297 -28.17 22.86 33.71
CA LYS A 297 -29.08 22.00 34.49
C LYS A 297 -28.31 21.21 35.55
N LEU A 298 -28.68 21.36 36.82
CA LEU A 298 -28.23 20.50 37.90
C LEU A 298 -28.93 19.14 37.86
N ILE A 299 -28.27 18.08 38.34
CA ILE A 299 -28.89 16.76 38.54
C ILE A 299 -29.87 16.81 39.71
N SER A 300 -29.47 17.43 40.81
CA SER A 300 -30.28 17.55 42.02
C SER A 300 -29.94 18.84 42.75
N PRO A 301 -30.94 19.65 43.19
CA PRO A 301 -32.30 19.63 42.67
C PRO A 301 -32.29 19.94 41.16
N GLU A 302 -33.28 19.48 40.40
CA GLU A 302 -33.39 19.79 38.96
C GLU A 302 -33.69 21.28 38.72
N LYS A 303 -32.65 22.12 38.83
CA LYS A 303 -32.71 23.58 38.68
C LYS A 303 -31.74 24.05 37.62
N TRP A 304 -32.09 25.18 37.01
CA TRP A 304 -31.24 25.89 36.06
C TRP A 304 -30.42 26.95 36.79
N ARG A 305 -29.09 26.92 36.61
CA ARG A 305 -28.15 27.88 37.21
C ARG A 305 -27.47 28.72 36.15
N GLU A 306 -27.22 29.97 36.49
CA GLU A 306 -26.32 30.83 35.73
C GLU A 306 -24.87 30.39 35.95
N PHE A 307 -24.03 30.57 34.94
CA PHE A 307 -22.62 30.24 34.99
C PHE A 307 -21.80 31.24 34.17
N LEU A 308 -20.52 31.32 34.48
CA LEU A 308 -19.52 31.97 33.65
C LEU A 308 -18.65 30.89 33.04
N ALA A 309 -18.54 30.85 31.71
CA ALA A 309 -17.68 29.90 31.03
C ALA A 309 -16.47 30.58 30.39
N ASP A 310 -15.36 29.84 30.38
CA ASP A 310 -14.19 30.17 29.59
C ASP A 310 -14.45 29.85 28.10
N PRO A 311 -13.65 30.39 27.16
CA PRO A 311 -13.73 29.98 25.75
C PRO A 311 -13.57 28.46 25.61
N LEU A 312 -14.32 27.86 24.70
CA LEU A 312 -14.21 26.43 24.43
C LEU A 312 -12.88 26.18 23.71
N VAL A 313 -11.98 25.42 24.34
CA VAL A 313 -10.64 25.17 23.78
C VAL A 313 -10.62 23.77 23.17
N TYR A 314 -10.12 23.63 21.96
CA TYR A 314 -9.95 22.31 21.34
C TYR A 314 -8.61 22.16 20.65
N LYS A 315 -8.12 20.93 20.54
CA LYS A 315 -6.91 20.56 19.83
C LYS A 315 -7.16 19.29 19.03
N VAL A 316 -6.74 19.26 17.78
CA VAL A 316 -6.83 18.05 16.96
C VAL A 316 -5.45 17.40 16.93
N THR A 317 -5.38 16.24 17.57
CA THR A 317 -4.22 15.36 17.52
C THR A 317 -4.48 14.22 16.53
N GLU A 318 -3.46 13.42 16.25
CA GLU A 318 -3.60 12.20 15.46
C GLU A 318 -3.16 11.03 16.32
N GLU A 319 -3.97 9.97 16.34
CA GLU A 319 -3.58 8.67 16.84
C GLU A 319 -3.25 7.76 15.66
N ALA A 320 -2.12 7.08 15.75
CA ALA A 320 -1.68 6.13 14.75
C ALA A 320 -1.73 4.72 15.30
N TRP A 321 -2.20 3.79 14.48
CA TRP A 321 -2.33 2.38 14.78
C TRP A 321 -1.72 1.60 13.62
N VAL A 322 -1.06 0.48 13.88
CA VAL A 322 -0.44 -0.34 12.83
C VAL A 322 -0.91 -1.78 12.92
N LYS A 323 -1.19 -2.39 11.78
CA LYS A 323 -1.46 -3.81 11.61
C LYS A 323 -0.58 -4.35 10.49
N TYR A 324 -0.10 -5.58 10.64
CA TYR A 324 0.81 -6.18 9.67
C TYR A 324 0.04 -7.13 8.76
N HIS A 325 0.14 -6.90 7.45
CA HIS A 325 -0.52 -7.71 6.43
C HIS A 325 0.51 -8.50 5.62
N THR A 326 0.17 -9.74 5.28
CA THR A 326 0.90 -10.50 4.26
C THR A 326 0.40 -10.04 2.90
N PRO A 327 1.27 -9.57 1.99
CA PRO A 327 0.85 -9.23 0.63
C PRO A 327 0.34 -10.47 -0.12
N LEU A 328 -0.52 -10.26 -1.11
CA LEU A 328 -0.85 -11.27 -2.12
C LEU A 328 0.27 -11.38 -3.15
N GLU A 329 0.80 -10.23 -3.55
CA GLU A 329 1.92 -10.08 -4.46
C GLU A 329 2.87 -9.04 -3.89
N TYR A 330 4.16 -9.28 -4.00
CA TYR A 330 5.20 -8.39 -3.53
C TYR A 330 6.45 -8.65 -4.33
N THR A 331 6.97 -7.63 -4.98
CA THR A 331 8.18 -7.76 -5.76
C THR A 331 9.04 -6.56 -5.48
N ALA A 332 10.25 -6.80 -5.00
CA ALA A 332 11.20 -5.77 -4.63
C ALA A 332 12.63 -6.22 -4.91
N ILE A 333 13.51 -5.24 -5.07
CA ILE A 333 14.95 -5.42 -5.11
C ILE A 333 15.57 -4.73 -3.90
N GLN A 334 16.36 -5.47 -3.14
CA GLN A 334 17.10 -4.94 -2.01
C GLN A 334 18.56 -4.74 -2.42
N ASP A 335 19.06 -3.52 -2.26
CA ASP A 335 20.48 -3.22 -2.36
C ASP A 335 21.21 -3.81 -1.15
N GLN A 336 22.17 -4.71 -1.40
CA GLN A 336 22.88 -5.45 -0.38
C GLN A 336 24.05 -4.67 0.25
N LEU A 337 24.37 -3.49 -0.29
CA LEU A 337 25.37 -2.55 0.25
C LEU A 337 24.72 -1.50 1.14
N SER A 338 23.57 -0.94 0.73
CA SER A 338 22.88 0.13 1.47
C SER A 338 21.72 -0.35 2.34
N ASP A 339 21.31 -1.62 2.20
CA ASP A 339 20.08 -2.20 2.77
C ASP A 339 18.79 -1.48 2.34
N ASN A 340 18.84 -0.65 1.29
CA ASN A 340 17.68 0.03 0.74
C ASN A 340 16.83 -0.97 -0.07
N ILE A 341 15.51 -0.89 0.09
CA ILE A 341 14.55 -1.73 -0.63
C ILE A 341 13.81 -0.86 -1.64
N ASN A 342 13.89 -1.24 -2.91
CA ASN A 342 13.11 -0.63 -3.99
C ASN A 342 11.99 -1.59 -4.36
N VAL A 343 10.75 -1.22 -4.03
CA VAL A 343 9.57 -2.04 -4.33
C VAL A 343 9.06 -1.73 -5.71
N ALA A 344 8.98 -2.76 -6.54
CA ALA A 344 8.45 -2.69 -7.90
C ALA A 344 6.93 -2.84 -7.90
N SER A 345 6.39 -3.79 -7.13
CA SER A 345 4.95 -4.01 -7.01
C SER A 345 4.56 -4.55 -5.64
N VAL A 346 3.38 -4.14 -5.17
CA VAL A 346 2.75 -4.66 -3.96
C VAL A 346 1.24 -4.76 -4.17
N SER A 347 0.67 -5.90 -3.84
CA SER A 347 -0.77 -6.14 -3.81
C SER A 347 -1.15 -6.65 -2.44
N LEU A 348 -2.15 -6.00 -1.82
CA LEU A 348 -2.64 -6.32 -0.49
C LEU A 348 -4.14 -6.58 -0.59
N ASP A 349 -4.58 -7.69 -0.01
CA ASP A 349 -6.01 -7.95 0.20
C ASP A 349 -6.39 -7.45 1.60
N ILE A 350 -6.95 -6.25 1.64
CA ILE A 350 -7.43 -5.62 2.87
C ILE A 350 -8.93 -5.39 2.70
N PRO A 351 -9.77 -6.19 3.38
CA PRO A 351 -11.21 -5.95 3.38
C PRO A 351 -11.50 -4.53 3.88
N ALA A 352 -12.33 -3.76 3.18
CA ALA A 352 -12.63 -2.38 3.53
C ALA A 352 -13.08 -2.23 5.00
N ASN A 353 -13.87 -3.19 5.49
CA ASN A 353 -14.37 -3.19 6.86
C ASN A 353 -13.26 -3.43 7.91
N SER A 354 -12.18 -4.16 7.56
CA SER A 354 -11.10 -4.47 8.50
C SER A 354 -10.21 -3.26 8.81
N LEU A 355 -10.28 -2.20 7.99
CA LEU A 355 -9.57 -0.94 8.26
C LEU A 355 -10.31 -0.07 9.27
N LEU A 356 -11.64 -0.20 9.34
CA LEU A 356 -12.48 0.60 10.23
C LEU A 356 -12.66 -0.08 11.59
N GLU A 357 -12.80 -1.41 11.58
CA GLU A 357 -12.94 -2.23 12.79
C GLU A 357 -11.56 -2.49 13.42
N GLN A 358 -11.24 -1.71 14.46
CA GLN A 358 -10.04 -1.92 15.27
C GLN A 358 -10.24 -3.16 16.17
N ASP A 359 -9.75 -4.30 15.70
CA ASP A 359 -9.60 -5.52 16.51
C ASP A 359 -8.33 -5.48 17.38
N GLU A 360 -8.12 -6.53 18.19
CA GLU A 360 -6.98 -6.67 19.10
C GLU A 360 -5.62 -6.80 18.39
N THR A 361 -5.60 -7.02 17.07
CA THR A 361 -4.35 -7.17 16.30
C THR A 361 -3.74 -5.83 15.90
N TRP A 362 -4.48 -4.72 16.06
CA TRP A 362 -3.94 -3.39 15.85
C TRP A 362 -3.08 -2.95 17.03
N ILE A 363 -1.90 -2.43 16.72
CA ILE A 363 -0.94 -1.96 17.70
C ILE A 363 -0.92 -0.43 17.66
N ARG A 364 -1.22 0.22 18.79
CA ARG A 364 -1.11 1.68 18.90
C ARG A 364 0.35 2.11 18.74
N VAL A 365 0.58 3.15 17.92
CA VAL A 365 1.89 3.73 17.64
C VAL A 365 2.00 5.06 18.42
N PRO A 366 2.80 5.13 19.51
CA PRO A 366 2.88 6.33 20.34
C PRO A 366 3.47 7.55 19.62
N ASP A 367 4.49 7.32 18.79
CA ASP A 367 5.13 8.33 17.95
C ASP A 367 5.08 7.89 16.49
N LYS A 368 4.06 8.39 15.79
CA LYS A 368 3.81 8.12 14.38
C LYS A 368 5.00 8.53 13.50
N ASN A 369 5.58 9.72 13.75
CA ASN A 369 6.62 10.28 12.89
C ASN A 369 7.91 9.46 13.01
N LEU A 370 8.26 9.04 14.23
CA LEU A 370 9.40 8.16 14.47
C LEU A 370 9.21 6.78 13.83
N PHE A 371 7.98 6.23 13.85
CA PHE A 371 7.69 4.96 13.18
C PHE A 371 7.88 5.07 11.67
N ILE A 372 7.34 6.13 11.05
CA ILE A 372 7.49 6.39 9.61
C ILE A 372 8.96 6.52 9.24
N SER A 373 9.76 7.29 10.00
CA SER A 373 11.17 7.51 9.68
C SER A 373 12.04 6.26 9.85
N ARG A 374 11.64 5.33 10.72
CA ARG A 374 12.37 4.06 10.95
C ARG A 374 11.98 2.96 9.98
N ASN A 375 10.82 3.07 9.33
CA ASN A 375 10.38 2.08 8.37
C ASN A 375 11.11 2.28 7.04
N LYS A 376 12.02 1.36 6.70
CA LYS A 376 12.82 1.41 5.47
C LYS A 376 12.19 0.66 4.29
N GLY A 377 10.93 0.23 4.42
CA GLY A 377 10.21 -0.55 3.42
C GLY A 377 8.91 0.11 2.98
N VAL A 378 7.97 -0.70 2.52
CA VAL A 378 6.62 -0.25 2.17
C VAL A 378 5.83 -0.03 3.44
N LEU A 379 5.31 1.18 3.59
CA LEU A 379 4.32 1.52 4.60
C LEU A 379 3.06 1.99 3.88
N VAL A 380 1.96 1.27 4.06
CA VAL A 380 0.66 1.72 3.55
C VAL A 380 0.01 2.58 4.62
N THR A 381 -0.41 3.79 4.27
CA THR A 381 -1.06 4.69 5.22
C THR A 381 -2.51 4.96 4.79
N PHE A 382 -3.43 4.77 5.73
CA PHE A 382 -4.83 5.16 5.60
C PHE A 382 -5.10 6.29 6.58
N LYS A 383 -5.53 7.44 6.07
CA LYS A 383 -5.94 8.56 6.90
C LYS A 383 -7.46 8.64 6.88
N VAL A 384 -8.06 8.56 8.06
CA VAL A 384 -9.51 8.74 8.23
C VAL A 384 -9.81 10.23 8.31
N SER A 385 -10.76 10.71 7.51
CA SER A 385 -11.36 12.04 7.66
C SER A 385 -12.41 12.00 8.78
N ILE A 386 -12.47 13.03 9.63
CA ILE A 386 -13.63 13.22 10.51
C ILE A 386 -14.75 13.76 9.64
N GLU A 387 -15.59 12.87 9.11
CA GLU A 387 -16.82 13.27 8.41
C GLU A 387 -17.98 13.42 9.38
N THR A 388 -17.98 12.68 10.49
CA THR A 388 -19.01 12.74 11.53
C THR A 388 -18.40 12.55 12.92
N LEU A 389 -18.84 13.36 13.89
CA LEU A 389 -18.31 13.42 15.27
C LEU A 389 -18.61 12.20 16.18
N GLY A 390 -18.90 11.02 15.62
CA GLY A 390 -19.21 9.83 16.42
C GLY A 390 -18.07 9.29 17.30
N ASP A 391 -16.82 9.73 17.08
CA ASP A 391 -15.60 9.13 17.64
C ASP A 391 -14.93 9.93 18.78
N PHE A 392 -15.64 10.86 19.42
CA PHE A 392 -15.07 11.69 20.49
C PHE A 392 -14.91 10.89 21.79
N LYS A 393 -13.74 10.99 22.41
CA LYS A 393 -13.49 10.47 23.77
C LYS A 393 -13.18 11.63 24.69
N ASP A 394 -14.01 11.81 25.72
CA ASP A 394 -13.84 12.79 26.78
C ASP A 394 -12.55 12.53 27.57
N GLU A 395 -11.57 13.44 27.52
CA GLU A 395 -10.38 13.40 28.37
C GLU A 395 -10.36 14.60 29.33
N GLY A 396 -10.99 14.41 30.50
CA GLY A 396 -10.62 15.12 31.73
C GLY A 396 -11.42 16.39 32.07
N MET A 397 -11.99 16.39 33.27
CA MET A 397 -12.70 17.51 33.90
C MET A 397 -11.82 18.19 34.94
N LEU A 398 -11.69 19.52 34.89
CA LEU A 398 -11.08 20.33 35.95
C LEU A 398 -12.17 21.21 36.58
N LEU A 399 -12.82 20.69 37.63
CA LEU A 399 -13.69 21.50 38.48
C LEU A 399 -12.83 22.24 39.51
N ARG A 400 -12.77 23.57 39.42
CA ARG A 400 -12.27 24.40 40.53
C ARG A 400 -13.47 24.92 41.31
N LYS A 401 -13.71 24.35 42.49
CA LYS A 401 -14.59 24.96 43.49
C LYS A 401 -13.97 26.31 43.88
N ILE A 402 -14.68 27.40 43.61
CA ILE A 402 -14.33 28.71 44.16
C ILE A 402 -14.97 28.74 45.54
N GLU A 403 -14.19 28.47 46.58
CA GLU A 403 -14.63 28.74 47.94
C GLU A 403 -14.56 30.25 48.12
N ASN A 404 -15.73 30.89 48.27
CA ASN A 404 -15.79 32.27 48.73
C ASN A 404 -15.11 32.29 50.11
N THR A 405 -13.89 32.79 50.15
CA THR A 405 -13.24 33.17 51.41
C THR A 405 -13.88 34.49 51.78
N GLU A 406 -14.79 34.46 52.76
CA GLU A 406 -15.34 35.67 53.39
C GLU A 406 -14.23 36.54 53.98
#